data_AF-A0A813F070-F1
#
_entry.id   AF-A0A813F070-F1
#
_cell.length_a   1.000
_cell.length_b   1.000
_cell.length_c   1.000
_cell.angle_alpha   90.00
_cell.angle_beta   90.00
_cell.angle_gamma   90.00
#
_symmetry.space_group_name_H-M   'P 1'
#
loop_
_entity.id
_entity.type
_entity.pdbx_description
1 polymer ?
#
loop_
_entity_poly.entity_id
_entity_poly.type
_entity_poly.pdbx_seq_one_letter_code
_entity_poly.pdbx_strand_id
1 'polypeptide(L)'
;MESGDGRELLSLLPLLPKPDLMAMRTEGLTGCTLVCGLIAGCLTGTHTGASMMRGFVAPWLPAAFLVLIYLEAMVALLCLLGLMLGDPGVVERSEQTCLPIPAAVAECLQAGKPMPTMENIMDGDRSYCVRCHVWRTTGEVKVRRSSRFLAKCDGSLKPAEDFHHCSTCQRCVVHFDHHCGVFGRCIAGCGFGGNMGYFKVIIAMGGAGVATAGAAFTTGLLQTGQGRWLGFIGLFYMG
;
A
#
# COMPACT_ATOMS: atom_id res chain seq x y z
N MET A 1 33.05 -26.35 16.01
CA MET A 1 33.41 -26.76 14.62
C MET A 1 32.26 -26.35 13.70
N GLU A 2 31.84 -25.07 13.74
CA GLU A 2 30.41 -24.73 13.56
C GLU A 2 30.10 -23.54 12.63
N SER A 3 31.06 -22.94 11.94
CA SER A 3 30.79 -21.82 11.02
C SER A 3 30.80 -22.18 9.53
N GLY A 4 31.20 -23.41 9.16
CA GLY A 4 31.24 -23.87 7.77
C GLY A 4 29.91 -24.42 7.25
N ASP A 5 29.18 -25.16 8.10
CA ASP A 5 27.99 -25.93 7.71
C ASP A 5 26.80 -25.05 7.29
N GLY A 6 26.55 -23.94 8.00
CA GLY A 6 25.40 -23.08 7.72
C GLY A 6 25.39 -22.46 6.32
N ARG A 7 26.57 -22.10 5.77
CA ARG A 7 26.66 -21.53 4.41
C ARG A 7 26.40 -22.57 3.32
N GLU A 8 26.84 -23.80 3.55
CA GLU A 8 26.57 -24.90 2.64
C GLU A 8 25.06 -25.18 2.57
N LEU A 9 24.38 -25.19 3.72
CA LEU A 9 22.92 -25.32 3.78
C LEU A 9 22.17 -24.19 3.06
N LEU A 10 22.69 -22.95 3.04
CA LEU A 10 22.07 -21.85 2.29
C LEU A 10 22.06 -22.11 0.77
N SER A 11 23.08 -22.80 0.26
CA SER A 11 23.15 -23.17 -1.15
C SER A 11 22.14 -24.26 -1.53
N LEU A 12 21.65 -25.02 -0.55
CA LEU A 12 20.63 -26.06 -0.72
C LEU A 12 19.19 -25.52 -0.68
N LEU A 13 18.98 -24.24 -0.35
CA LEU A 13 17.63 -23.68 -0.25
C LEU A 13 16.90 -23.73 -1.60
N PRO A 14 15.66 -24.27 -1.65
CA PRO A 14 14.90 -24.34 -2.88
C PRO A 14 14.52 -22.95 -3.35
N LEU A 15 14.29 -22.76 -4.65
CA LEU A 15 13.80 -21.50 -5.19
C LEU A 15 12.52 -21.04 -4.46
N LEU A 16 12.39 -19.73 -4.27
CA LEU A 16 11.17 -19.17 -3.68
C LEU A 16 9.95 -19.49 -4.55
N PRO A 17 8.77 -19.76 -3.96
CA PRO A 17 7.56 -19.97 -4.74
C PRO A 17 7.28 -18.76 -5.64
N LYS A 18 6.80 -19.02 -6.85
CA LYS A 18 6.54 -17.97 -7.83
C LYS A 18 5.26 -17.20 -7.45
N PRO A 19 5.29 -15.86 -7.42
CA PRO A 19 4.07 -15.08 -7.22
C PRO A 19 3.05 -15.33 -8.34
N ASP A 20 1.77 -15.11 -8.05
CA ASP A 20 0.73 -15.02 -9.06
C ASP A 20 0.81 -13.66 -9.78
N LEU A 21 1.70 -13.59 -10.77
CA LEU A 21 1.96 -12.37 -11.52
C LEU A 21 0.74 -11.89 -12.32
N MET A 22 -0.16 -12.79 -12.72
CA MET A 22 -1.34 -12.42 -13.48
C MET A 22 -2.35 -11.71 -12.59
N ALA A 23 -2.63 -12.26 -11.41
CA ALA A 23 -3.46 -11.61 -10.40
C ALA A 23 -2.88 -10.24 -10.04
N MET A 24 -1.61 -10.18 -9.63
CA MET A 24 -0.96 -8.93 -9.23
C MET A 24 -0.99 -7.84 -10.32
N ARG A 25 -0.80 -8.21 -11.59
CA ARG A 25 -0.86 -7.24 -12.71
C ARG A 25 -2.29 -6.75 -12.96
N THR A 26 -3.26 -7.65 -12.90
CA THR A 26 -4.67 -7.31 -13.14
C THR A 26 -5.20 -6.40 -12.04
N GLU A 27 -4.90 -6.75 -10.80
CA GLU A 27 -5.22 -5.94 -9.62
C GLU A 27 -4.51 -4.59 -9.73
N GLY A 28 -3.19 -4.55 -9.93
CA GLY A 28 -2.44 -3.29 -10.06
C GLY A 28 -2.91 -2.38 -11.20
N LEU A 29 -3.31 -2.95 -12.34
CA LEU A 29 -3.94 -2.19 -13.43
C LEU A 29 -5.28 -1.62 -12.99
N THR A 30 -6.12 -2.41 -12.31
CA THR A 30 -7.42 -1.97 -11.78
C THR A 30 -7.25 -0.76 -10.87
N GLY A 31 -6.31 -0.79 -9.93
CA GLY A 31 -6.04 0.33 -9.02
C GLY A 31 -5.51 1.56 -9.73
N CYS A 32 -4.58 1.40 -10.68
CA CYS A 32 -4.09 2.51 -11.49
C CYS A 32 -5.22 3.17 -12.29
N THR A 33 -6.05 2.38 -12.95
CA THR A 33 -7.20 2.87 -13.72
C THR A 33 -8.21 3.59 -12.83
N LEU A 34 -8.54 3.03 -11.66
CA LEU A 34 -9.47 3.64 -10.70
C LEU A 34 -8.97 5.01 -10.25
N VAL A 35 -7.70 5.11 -9.82
CA VAL A 35 -7.11 6.38 -9.34
C VAL A 35 -7.06 7.42 -10.46
N CYS A 36 -6.55 7.05 -11.64
CA CYS A 36 -6.49 7.97 -12.79
C CYS A 36 -7.88 8.43 -13.24
N GLY A 37 -8.87 7.53 -13.22
CA GLY A 37 -10.26 7.85 -13.53
C GLY A 37 -10.88 8.82 -12.53
N LEU A 38 -10.67 8.60 -11.22
CA LEU A 38 -11.12 9.53 -10.18
C LEU A 38 -10.48 10.91 -10.33
N ILE A 39 -9.17 10.98 -10.57
CA ILE A 39 -8.45 12.24 -10.82
C ILE A 39 -9.05 12.97 -12.02
N ALA A 40 -9.23 12.26 -13.15
CA ALA A 40 -9.82 12.85 -14.35
C ALA A 40 -11.23 13.38 -14.08
N GLY A 41 -12.09 12.60 -13.41
CA GLY A 41 -13.44 13.01 -13.05
C GLY A 41 -13.47 14.25 -12.17
N CYS A 42 -12.65 14.30 -11.11
CA CYS A 42 -12.59 15.46 -10.23
C CYS A 42 -12.03 16.71 -10.92
N LEU A 43 -11.02 16.55 -11.80
CA LEU A 43 -10.52 17.65 -12.64
C LEU A 43 -11.63 18.18 -13.56
N THR A 44 -12.32 17.31 -14.29
CA THR A 44 -13.41 17.71 -15.19
C THR A 44 -14.55 18.40 -14.43
N GLY A 45 -14.96 17.86 -13.27
CA GLY A 45 -15.98 18.47 -12.42
C GLY A 45 -15.57 19.87 -11.94
N THR A 46 -14.33 20.02 -11.48
CA THR A 46 -13.80 21.31 -11.01
C THR A 46 -13.68 22.33 -12.13
N HIS A 47 -13.18 21.94 -13.30
CA HIS A 47 -13.11 22.82 -14.49
C HIS A 47 -14.49 23.26 -14.96
N THR A 48 -15.47 22.35 -14.92
CA THR A 48 -16.86 22.67 -15.27
C THR A 48 -17.46 23.66 -14.26
N GLY A 49 -17.32 23.41 -12.96
CA GLY A 49 -17.75 24.36 -11.93
C GLY A 49 -17.08 25.73 -12.07
N ALA A 50 -15.76 25.73 -12.30
CA ALA A 50 -14.97 26.95 -12.49
C ALA A 50 -15.38 27.74 -13.74
N SER A 51 -15.75 27.08 -14.84
CA SER A 51 -16.23 27.76 -16.05
C SER A 51 -17.61 28.40 -15.84
N MET A 52 -18.50 27.72 -15.11
CA MET A 52 -19.83 28.24 -14.74
C MET A 52 -19.76 29.44 -13.80
N MET A 53 -18.72 29.52 -12.97
CA MET A 53 -18.46 30.64 -12.06
C MET A 53 -17.96 31.92 -12.76
N ARG A 54 -17.42 31.83 -13.98
CA ARG A 54 -16.78 32.99 -14.65
C ARG A 54 -17.77 34.13 -14.86
N GLY A 55 -17.38 35.33 -14.42
CA GLY A 55 -18.19 36.55 -14.55
C GLY A 55 -19.26 36.73 -13.46
N PHE A 56 -19.51 35.71 -12.63
CA PHE A 56 -20.49 35.78 -11.53
C PHE A 56 -19.84 35.94 -10.16
N VAL A 57 -18.64 35.39 -9.98
CA VAL A 57 -17.88 35.47 -8.72
C VAL A 57 -16.53 36.15 -8.93
N ALA A 58 -15.87 36.51 -7.82
CA ALA A 58 -14.53 37.06 -7.86
C ALA A 58 -13.55 36.09 -8.56
N PRO A 59 -12.67 36.55 -9.48
CA PRO A 59 -11.82 35.68 -10.30
C PRO A 59 -10.89 34.75 -9.51
N TRP A 60 -10.53 35.11 -8.28
CA TRP A 60 -9.65 34.31 -7.44
C TRP A 60 -10.30 32.99 -6.97
N LEU A 61 -11.62 32.93 -6.84
CA LEU A 61 -12.33 31.75 -6.33
C LEU A 61 -12.24 30.53 -7.27
N PRO A 62 -12.61 30.62 -8.57
CA PRO A 62 -12.42 29.51 -9.50
C PRO A 62 -10.93 29.16 -9.66
N ALA A 63 -10.04 30.16 -9.60
CA ALA A 63 -8.59 29.91 -9.63
C ALA A 63 -8.13 29.09 -8.41
N ALA A 64 -8.64 29.39 -7.21
CA ALA A 64 -8.33 28.65 -5.99
C ALA A 64 -8.78 27.19 -6.06
N PHE A 65 -10.01 26.92 -6.53
CA PHE A 65 -10.48 25.55 -6.74
C PHE A 65 -9.60 24.78 -7.73
N LEU A 66 -9.22 25.43 -8.84
CA LEU A 66 -8.35 24.82 -9.84
C LEU A 66 -6.95 24.51 -9.27
N VAL A 67 -6.33 25.46 -8.55
CA VAL A 67 -5.04 25.22 -7.90
C VAL A 67 -5.13 24.07 -6.91
N LEU A 68 -6.17 24.06 -6.06
CA LEU A 68 -6.36 23.02 -5.05
C LEU A 68 -6.50 21.63 -5.70
N ILE A 69 -7.34 21.47 -6.72
CA ILE A 69 -7.54 20.15 -7.34
C ILE A 69 -6.29 19.63 -8.05
N TYR A 70 -5.46 20.52 -8.63
CA TYR A 70 -4.20 20.11 -9.23
C TYR A 70 -3.17 19.68 -8.18
N LEU A 71 -3.14 20.34 -7.01
CA LEU A 71 -2.28 19.92 -5.89
C LEU A 71 -2.72 18.56 -5.34
N GLU A 72 -4.02 18.36 -5.12
CA GLU A 72 -4.59 17.07 -4.68
C GLU A 72 -4.27 15.94 -5.68
N ALA A 73 -4.47 16.19 -6.98
CA ALA A 73 -4.15 15.24 -8.05
C ALA A 73 -2.65 14.90 -8.08
N MET A 74 -1.77 15.89 -7.93
CA MET A 74 -0.32 15.67 -7.89
C MET A 74 0.07 14.79 -6.70
N VAL A 75 -0.46 15.07 -5.50
CA VAL A 75 -0.18 14.25 -4.30
C VAL A 75 -0.71 12.83 -4.49
N ALA A 76 -1.91 12.66 -5.05
CA ALA A 76 -2.49 11.34 -5.34
C ALA A 76 -1.61 10.54 -6.32
N LEU A 77 -1.10 11.16 -7.39
CA LEU A 77 -0.20 10.51 -8.35
C LEU A 77 1.14 10.12 -7.72
N LEU A 78 1.72 10.98 -6.88
CA LEU A 78 2.95 10.67 -6.15
C LEU A 78 2.74 9.51 -5.18
N CYS A 79 1.58 9.44 -4.51
CA CYS A 79 1.24 8.32 -3.64
C CYS A 79 0.99 7.03 -4.44
N LEU A 80 0.34 7.11 -5.60
CA LEU A 80 0.17 5.95 -6.48
C LEU A 80 1.54 5.41 -6.92
N LEU A 81 2.45 6.29 -7.36
CA LEU A 81 3.80 5.91 -7.74
C LEU A 81 4.56 5.27 -6.58
N GLY A 82 4.49 5.89 -5.40
CA GLY A 82 5.09 5.35 -4.17
C GLY A 82 4.52 3.99 -3.78
N LEU A 83 3.23 3.76 -3.99
CA LEU A 83 2.57 2.48 -3.72
C LEU A 83 2.97 1.40 -4.74
N MET A 84 3.12 1.76 -6.01
CA MET A 84 3.48 0.83 -7.09
C MET A 84 4.97 0.45 -7.08
N LEU A 85 5.84 1.36 -6.65
CA LEU A 85 7.29 1.16 -6.64
C LEU A 85 7.85 0.82 -5.25
N GLY A 86 7.11 1.14 -4.18
CA GLY A 86 7.54 0.91 -2.80
C GLY A 86 7.59 -0.57 -2.44
N ASP A 87 8.66 -0.94 -1.73
CA ASP A 87 8.75 -2.25 -1.10
C ASP A 87 7.79 -2.31 0.10
N PRO A 88 6.85 -3.27 0.15
CA PRO A 88 5.97 -3.46 1.31
C PRO A 88 6.73 -3.97 2.55
N GLY A 89 8.04 -4.18 2.49
CA GLY A 89 8.79 -4.80 3.58
C GLY A 89 8.88 -6.30 3.39
N VAL A 90 9.22 -6.74 2.17
CA VAL A 90 9.51 -8.14 1.89
C VAL A 90 10.70 -8.61 2.72
N VAL A 91 10.55 -9.73 3.41
CA VAL A 91 11.66 -10.38 4.13
C VAL A 91 12.51 -11.14 3.10
N GLU A 92 13.65 -10.56 2.74
CA GLU A 92 14.61 -11.18 1.83
C GLU A 92 15.36 -12.34 2.49
N ARG A 93 15.77 -13.33 1.70
CA ARG A 93 16.69 -14.38 2.15
C ARG A 93 18.10 -13.81 2.28
N SER A 94 18.70 -14.00 3.43
CA SER A 94 20.07 -13.60 3.76
C SER A 94 20.61 -14.52 4.85
N GLU A 95 21.91 -14.49 5.14
CA GLU A 95 22.45 -15.25 6.29
C GLU A 95 21.70 -14.88 7.59
N GLN A 96 21.34 -13.62 7.77
CA GLN A 96 20.66 -13.11 8.97
C GLN A 96 19.22 -13.61 9.10
N THR A 97 18.51 -13.74 7.99
CA THR A 97 17.10 -14.16 7.97
C THR A 97 16.96 -15.65 7.74
N CYS A 98 17.97 -16.36 7.25
CA CYS A 98 17.86 -17.80 7.00
C CYS A 98 18.52 -18.64 8.11
N LEU A 99 19.55 -18.14 8.78
CA LEU A 99 20.33 -18.89 9.77
C LEU A 99 19.94 -18.55 11.22
N PRO A 100 20.10 -19.52 12.16
CA PRO A 100 20.38 -20.94 11.89
C PRO A 100 19.16 -21.64 11.27
N ILE A 101 19.38 -22.55 10.31
CA ILE A 101 18.27 -23.33 9.74
C ILE A 101 17.81 -24.34 10.80
N PRO A 102 16.50 -24.45 11.11
CA PRO A 102 15.99 -25.45 12.05
C PRO A 102 16.42 -26.87 11.66
N ALA A 103 16.82 -27.70 12.63
CA ALA A 103 17.36 -29.04 12.38
C ALA A 103 16.45 -29.90 11.48
N ALA A 104 15.14 -29.91 11.75
CA ALA A 104 14.16 -30.64 10.93
C ALA A 104 14.14 -30.18 9.46
N VAL A 105 14.38 -28.89 9.21
CA VAL A 105 14.48 -28.34 7.85
C VAL A 105 15.82 -28.71 7.22
N ALA A 106 16.93 -28.58 7.96
CA ALA A 106 18.26 -28.92 7.49
C ALA A 106 18.34 -30.39 7.03
N GLU A 107 17.80 -31.32 7.83
CA GLU A 107 17.72 -32.75 7.49
C GLU A 107 16.92 -32.99 6.20
N CYS A 108 15.79 -32.31 6.02
CA CYS A 108 14.99 -32.43 4.80
C CYS A 108 15.74 -31.90 3.57
N LEU A 109 16.41 -30.76 3.70
CA LEU A 109 17.20 -30.13 2.63
C LEU A 109 18.37 -31.02 2.21
N GLN A 110 19.14 -31.53 3.17
CA GLN A 110 20.26 -32.44 2.91
C GLN A 110 19.79 -33.76 2.27
N ALA A 111 18.63 -34.28 2.70
CA ALA A 111 18.05 -35.50 2.12
C ALA A 111 17.33 -35.28 0.78
N GLY A 112 17.19 -34.03 0.31
CA GLY A 112 16.42 -33.69 -0.90
C GLY A 112 14.93 -34.05 -0.80
N LYS A 113 14.38 -34.11 0.42
CA LYS A 113 12.99 -34.50 0.68
C LYS A 113 12.08 -33.26 0.73
N PRO A 114 10.81 -33.38 0.32
CA PRO A 114 9.84 -32.31 0.53
C PRO A 114 9.62 -32.07 2.04
N MET A 115 9.28 -30.84 2.40
CA MET A 115 8.94 -30.49 3.78
C MET A 115 7.71 -31.29 4.25
N PRO A 116 7.76 -31.93 5.43
CA PRO A 116 6.69 -32.79 5.91
C PRO A 116 5.44 -32.01 6.31
N THR A 117 5.58 -30.76 6.75
CA THR A 117 4.48 -29.89 7.14
C THR A 117 4.63 -28.50 6.52
N MET A 118 3.49 -27.84 6.28
CA MET A 118 3.43 -26.45 5.82
C MET A 118 3.36 -25.45 7.00
N GLU A 119 3.50 -25.94 8.22
CA GLU A 119 3.45 -25.14 9.44
C GLU A 119 4.80 -24.48 9.69
N ASN A 120 4.77 -23.27 10.26
CA ASN A 120 5.99 -22.56 10.60
C ASN A 120 6.61 -23.16 11.86
N ILE A 121 7.94 -23.18 11.94
CA ILE A 121 8.64 -23.67 13.13
C ILE A 121 8.80 -22.52 14.11
N MET A 122 8.37 -22.70 15.34
CA MET A 122 8.51 -21.71 16.42
C MET A 122 9.79 -21.98 17.21
N ASP A 123 10.60 -20.93 17.44
CA ASP A 123 11.79 -20.95 18.28
C ASP A 123 11.80 -19.68 19.15
N GLY A 124 11.25 -19.78 20.36
CA GLY A 124 11.01 -18.63 21.24
C GLY A 124 10.16 -17.57 20.54
N ASP A 125 10.70 -16.34 20.47
CA ASP A 125 10.06 -15.19 19.82
C ASP A 125 10.42 -15.07 18.32
N ARG A 126 10.68 -16.18 17.64
CA ARG A 126 10.92 -16.19 16.19
C ARG A 126 10.11 -17.30 15.55
N SER A 127 9.60 -17.04 14.35
CA SER A 127 8.92 -18.05 13.54
C SER A 127 9.65 -18.26 12.21
N TYR A 128 9.98 -19.50 11.89
CA TYR A 128 10.61 -19.86 10.62
C TYR A 128 9.55 -20.23 9.60
N CYS A 129 9.46 -19.43 8.54
CA CYS A 129 8.59 -19.74 7.41
C CYS A 129 9.20 -20.85 6.58
N VAL A 130 8.64 -22.07 6.65
CA VAL A 130 9.12 -23.23 5.87
C VAL A 130 8.92 -23.06 4.36
N ARG A 131 8.04 -22.15 3.92
CA ARG A 131 7.82 -21.84 2.50
C ARG A 131 8.91 -20.92 1.97
N CYS A 132 9.13 -19.79 2.66
CA CYS A 132 10.13 -18.81 2.26
C CYS A 132 11.54 -19.15 2.74
N HIS A 133 11.69 -20.09 3.67
CA HIS A 133 12.94 -20.44 4.34
C HIS A 133 13.60 -19.23 5.02
N VAL A 134 12.79 -18.46 5.76
CA VAL A 134 13.24 -17.27 6.49
C VAL A 134 12.63 -17.22 7.88
N TRP A 135 13.44 -16.79 8.84
CA TRP A 135 13.05 -16.34 10.17
C TRP A 135 12.32 -15.00 10.11
N ARG A 136 11.22 -14.94 10.86
CA ARG A 136 10.45 -13.75 11.19
C ARG A 136 10.76 -13.44 12.65
N THR A 137 11.50 -12.37 12.89
CA THR A 137 12.05 -12.06 14.20
C THR A 137 11.47 -10.77 14.76
N THR A 138 11.22 -10.76 16.07
CA THR A 138 10.81 -9.57 16.86
C THR A 138 11.93 -8.57 17.13
N GLY A 139 13.19 -9.00 17.02
CA GLY A 139 14.34 -8.13 17.22
C GLY A 139 14.61 -7.24 16.00
N GLU A 140 15.49 -6.25 16.18
CA GLU A 140 16.00 -5.33 15.15
C GLU A 140 16.50 -6.06 13.90
N VAL A 141 15.59 -6.51 13.03
CA VAL A 141 15.91 -6.68 11.63
C VAL A 141 16.28 -5.27 11.21
N LYS A 142 17.55 -5.07 10.86
CA LYS A 142 17.97 -3.88 10.11
C LYS A 142 17.33 -3.99 8.73
N VAL A 143 16.00 -3.88 8.65
CA VAL A 143 15.28 -3.57 7.42
C VAL A 143 16.03 -2.37 6.88
N ARG A 144 16.61 -2.48 5.68
CA ARG A 144 17.46 -1.43 5.11
C ARG A 144 16.67 -0.13 5.25
N ARG A 145 17.10 0.72 6.19
CA ARG A 145 16.50 2.02 6.51
C ARG A 145 16.67 2.92 5.29
N SER A 146 15.86 2.73 4.26
CA SER A 146 15.94 3.56 3.06
C SER A 146 15.02 4.78 3.14
N SER A 147 14.16 4.91 4.16
CA SER A 147 13.36 6.11 4.37
C SER A 147 13.57 6.69 5.77
N ARG A 148 14.28 7.82 5.84
CA ARG A 148 14.47 8.65 7.05
C ARG A 148 13.17 9.30 7.57
N PHE A 149 12.02 9.00 6.97
CA PHE A 149 10.68 9.51 7.33
C PHE A 149 9.82 8.49 8.11
N LEU A 150 10.40 7.38 8.55
CA LEU A 150 9.70 6.34 9.30
C LEU A 150 9.37 6.79 10.73
N ALA A 151 8.07 6.89 11.02
CA ALA A 151 7.54 6.89 12.37
C ALA A 151 8.25 5.78 13.19
N LYS A 152 8.71 6.11 14.40
CA LYS A 152 9.13 5.09 15.35
C LYS A 152 7.92 4.19 15.60
N CYS A 153 7.97 2.95 15.16
CA CYS A 153 7.18 1.90 15.77
C CYS A 153 7.63 1.87 17.23
N ASP A 154 6.83 2.40 18.14
CA ASP A 154 7.12 2.42 19.58
C ASP A 154 6.90 1.06 20.25
N GLY A 155 6.31 0.11 19.52
CA GLY A 155 6.04 -1.24 19.97
C GLY A 155 7.17 -2.22 19.64
N SER A 156 7.52 -3.04 20.63
CA SER A 156 8.20 -4.32 20.46
C SER A 156 7.47 -5.12 19.38
N LEU A 157 8.12 -5.40 18.24
CA LEU A 157 7.58 -6.30 17.21
C LEU A 157 7.18 -7.62 17.87
N LYS A 158 6.05 -8.21 17.47
CA LYS A 158 5.66 -9.58 17.82
C LYS A 158 5.71 -10.44 16.56
N PRO A 159 6.41 -11.58 16.58
CA PRO A 159 6.89 -12.26 15.38
C PRO A 159 5.75 -13.01 14.67
N ALA A 160 4.72 -13.39 15.42
CA ALA A 160 3.54 -14.09 14.94
C ALA A 160 2.45 -13.11 14.43
N GLU A 161 2.41 -11.89 14.96
CA GLU A 161 1.37 -10.90 14.61
C GLU A 161 1.82 -9.99 13.47
N ASP A 162 3.11 -9.61 13.43
CA ASP A 162 3.63 -8.64 12.47
C ASP A 162 4.12 -9.24 11.13
N PHE A 163 4.28 -10.56 11.02
CA PHE A 163 4.83 -11.18 9.81
C PHE A 163 3.88 -12.19 9.19
N HIS A 164 3.57 -11.98 7.91
CA HIS A 164 2.62 -12.84 7.19
C HIS A 164 3.20 -13.29 5.86
N HIS A 165 2.91 -14.54 5.49
CA HIS A 165 3.16 -15.04 4.14
C HIS A 165 1.97 -14.70 3.27
N CYS A 166 2.12 -13.78 2.33
CA CYS A 166 1.09 -13.52 1.34
C CYS A 166 1.10 -14.65 0.29
N SER A 167 -0.02 -15.35 0.13
CA SER A 167 -0.17 -16.42 -0.87
C SER A 167 -0.15 -15.91 -2.31
N THR A 168 -0.59 -14.68 -2.56
CA THR A 168 -0.54 -14.07 -3.91
C THR A 168 0.88 -13.68 -4.28
N CYS A 169 1.56 -12.92 -3.41
CA CYS A 169 2.94 -12.47 -3.64
C CYS A 169 3.98 -13.57 -3.40
N GLN A 170 3.61 -14.65 -2.71
CA GLN A 170 4.50 -15.74 -2.30
C GLN A 170 5.76 -15.27 -1.56
N ARG A 171 5.59 -14.28 -0.68
CA ARG A 171 6.66 -13.69 0.12
C ARG A 171 6.18 -13.45 1.55
N CYS A 172 7.11 -13.54 2.50
CA CYS A 172 6.89 -13.03 3.85
C CYS A 172 7.03 -11.50 3.84
N VAL A 173 6.10 -10.80 4.49
CA VAL A 173 6.07 -9.34 4.60
C VAL A 173 5.98 -8.95 6.06
N VAL A 174 6.79 -7.97 6.48
CA VAL A 174 6.78 -7.41 7.85
C VAL A 174 5.74 -6.30 7.98
N HIS A 175 5.15 -6.15 9.16
CA HIS A 175 4.02 -5.26 9.45
C HIS A 175 2.92 -5.40 8.39
N PHE A 176 2.64 -6.64 8.00
CA PHE A 176 1.66 -6.93 6.97
C PHE A 176 0.26 -6.60 7.47
N ASP A 177 -0.46 -5.78 6.70
CA ASP A 177 -1.87 -5.49 6.94
C ASP A 177 -2.72 -6.39 6.04
N HIS A 178 -2.59 -6.25 4.73
CA HIS A 178 -3.30 -7.08 3.76
C HIS A 178 -2.63 -7.10 2.39
N HIS A 179 -3.03 -8.03 1.53
CA HIS A 179 -2.82 -7.93 0.09
C HIS A 179 -3.97 -7.15 -0.52
N CYS A 180 -3.69 -5.98 -1.10
CA CYS A 180 -4.74 -5.18 -1.71
C CYS A 180 -5.07 -5.69 -3.10
N GLY A 181 -6.22 -6.35 -3.25
CA GLY A 181 -6.75 -6.81 -4.54
C GLY A 181 -7.09 -5.67 -5.52
N VAL A 182 -7.04 -4.41 -5.09
CA VAL A 182 -7.17 -3.25 -5.97
C VAL A 182 -5.81 -2.77 -6.48
N PHE A 183 -4.72 -2.96 -5.72
CA PHE A 183 -3.41 -2.45 -6.11
C PHE A 183 -2.41 -3.54 -6.52
N GLY A 184 -2.76 -4.82 -6.33
CA GLY A 184 -1.90 -5.94 -6.69
C GLY A 184 -0.63 -6.02 -5.86
N ARG A 185 -0.67 -5.51 -4.63
CA ARG A 185 0.48 -5.33 -3.74
C ARG A 185 0.08 -5.62 -2.29
N CYS A 186 1.04 -6.13 -1.52
CA CYS A 186 0.91 -6.09 -0.07
C CYS A 186 0.94 -4.63 0.43
N ILE A 187 0.07 -4.32 1.36
CA ILE A 187 0.06 -3.06 2.11
C ILE A 187 0.62 -3.37 3.48
N ALA A 188 1.66 -2.64 3.86
CA ALA A 188 2.43 -2.96 5.04
C ALA A 188 3.21 -1.76 5.55
N GLY A 189 3.46 -1.79 6.86
CA GLY A 189 4.15 -0.74 7.60
C GLY A 189 3.35 -0.24 8.80
N CYS A 190 4.07 0.35 9.75
CA CYS A 190 3.49 0.91 10.97
C CYS A 190 3.26 2.42 10.79
N GLY A 191 2.09 2.92 11.18
CA GLY A 191 1.76 4.35 11.05
C GLY A 191 1.76 4.82 9.59
N PHE A 192 2.72 5.69 9.25
CA PHE A 192 3.02 6.16 7.88
C PHE A 192 4.30 5.56 7.28
N GLY A 193 4.87 4.56 7.97
CA GLY A 193 6.03 3.82 7.50
C GLY A 193 5.75 2.87 6.34
N GLY A 194 6.80 2.46 5.63
CA GLY A 194 6.69 1.52 4.52
C GLY A 194 5.84 2.09 3.38
N ASN A 195 5.03 1.26 2.74
CA ASN A 195 4.08 1.69 1.72
C ASN A 195 2.68 2.03 2.28
N MET A 196 2.43 1.73 3.57
CA MET A 196 1.20 2.10 4.28
C MET A 196 0.92 3.60 4.27
N GLY A 197 1.96 4.45 4.37
CA GLY A 197 1.81 5.90 4.30
C GLY A 197 1.21 6.36 2.97
N TYR A 198 1.72 5.86 1.85
CA TYR A 198 1.18 6.16 0.52
C TYR A 198 -0.27 5.69 0.38
N PHE A 199 -0.58 4.50 0.90
CA PHE A 199 -1.94 3.95 0.88
C PHE A 199 -2.94 4.81 1.67
N LYS A 200 -2.57 5.30 2.85
CA LYS A 200 -3.44 6.19 3.64
C LYS A 200 -3.65 7.54 2.97
N VAL A 201 -2.57 8.14 2.46
CA VAL A 201 -2.64 9.46 1.81
C VAL A 201 -3.43 9.40 0.50
N ILE A 202 -3.28 8.37 -0.32
CA ILE A 202 -4.03 8.27 -1.58
C ILE A 202 -5.54 8.13 -1.35
N ILE A 203 -5.97 7.41 -0.31
CA ILE A 203 -7.38 7.33 0.09
C ILE A 203 -7.88 8.70 0.54
N ALA A 204 -7.12 9.41 1.39
CA ALA A 204 -7.47 10.74 1.85
C ALA A 204 -7.58 11.74 0.68
N MET A 205 -6.66 11.69 -0.29
CA MET A 205 -6.71 12.53 -1.50
C MET A 205 -7.90 12.18 -2.40
N GLY A 206 -8.34 10.92 -2.44
CA GLY A 206 -9.59 10.54 -3.13
C GLY A 206 -10.80 11.26 -2.54
N GLY A 207 -10.92 11.28 -1.20
CA GLY A 207 -11.99 12.01 -0.51
C GLY A 207 -11.90 13.52 -0.69
N ALA A 208 -10.71 14.11 -0.52
CA ALA A 208 -10.46 15.54 -0.70
C ALA A 208 -10.79 16.01 -2.13
N GLY A 209 -10.31 15.28 -3.14
CA GLY A 209 -10.58 15.60 -4.55
C GLY A 209 -12.06 15.59 -4.91
N VAL A 210 -12.82 14.60 -4.42
CA VAL A 210 -14.28 14.55 -4.62
C VAL A 210 -14.96 15.74 -3.93
N ALA A 211 -14.56 16.09 -2.71
CA ALA A 211 -15.13 17.23 -1.99
C ALA A 211 -14.83 18.56 -2.70
N THR A 212 -13.59 18.78 -3.13
CA THR A 212 -13.16 19.96 -3.90
C THR A 212 -13.94 20.09 -5.20
N ALA A 213 -14.04 19.01 -5.99
CA ALA A 213 -14.80 19.00 -7.24
C ALA A 213 -16.29 19.23 -7.02
N GLY A 214 -16.89 18.59 -6.02
CA GLY A 214 -18.29 18.76 -5.65
C GLY A 214 -18.62 20.19 -5.22
N ALA A 215 -17.75 20.81 -4.40
CA ALA A 215 -17.91 22.19 -3.97
C ALA A 215 -17.79 23.18 -5.14
N ALA A 216 -16.79 23.01 -6.01
CA ALA A 216 -16.62 23.84 -7.20
C ALA A 216 -17.81 23.72 -8.16
N PHE A 217 -18.26 22.49 -8.43
CA PHE A 217 -19.39 22.21 -9.31
C PHE A 217 -20.69 22.78 -8.75
N THR A 218 -20.99 22.53 -7.47
CA THR A 218 -22.21 23.03 -6.81
C THR A 218 -22.23 24.56 -6.79
N THR A 219 -21.09 25.20 -6.45
CA THR A 219 -20.98 26.66 -6.47
C THR A 219 -21.23 27.21 -7.88
N GLY A 220 -20.64 26.61 -8.90
CA GLY A 220 -20.88 26.97 -10.30
C GLY A 220 -22.34 26.79 -10.73
N LEU A 221 -22.96 25.66 -10.36
CA LEU A 221 -24.36 25.38 -10.66
C LEU A 221 -25.29 26.45 -10.08
N LEU A 222 -25.08 26.84 -8.82
CA LEU A 222 -25.86 27.87 -8.15
C LEU A 222 -25.78 29.25 -8.83
N GLN A 223 -24.74 29.52 -9.62
CA GLN A 223 -24.65 30.77 -10.40
C GLN A 223 -25.44 30.73 -11.72
N THR A 224 -25.83 29.54 -12.20
CA THR A 224 -26.64 29.43 -13.42
C THR A 224 -28.11 29.75 -13.13
N GLY A 225 -28.82 30.29 -14.14
CA GLY A 225 -30.25 30.57 -14.02
C GLY A 225 -31.09 29.35 -13.64
N GLN A 226 -30.67 28.15 -14.06
CA GLN A 226 -31.31 26.88 -13.70
C GLN A 226 -30.99 26.44 -12.25
N GLY A 227 -29.75 26.63 -11.78
CA GLY A 227 -29.37 26.25 -10.41
C GLY A 227 -29.96 27.16 -9.34
N ARG A 228 -30.21 28.44 -9.65
CA ARG A 228 -30.95 29.35 -8.74
C ARG A 228 -32.37 28.84 -8.45
N TRP A 229 -33.04 28.27 -9.45
CA TRP A 229 -34.38 27.69 -9.29
C TRP A 229 -34.38 26.44 -8.40
N LEU A 230 -33.39 25.55 -8.57
CA LEU A 230 -33.25 24.36 -7.72
C LEU A 230 -32.94 24.71 -6.26
N GLY A 231 -32.09 25.72 -6.03
CA GLY A 231 -31.82 26.23 -4.69
C GLY A 231 -33.08 26.80 -4.03
N PHE A 232 -33.93 27.48 -4.80
CA PHE A 232 -35.21 28.02 -4.33
C PHE A 232 -36.17 26.89 -3.93
N ILE A 233 -36.31 25.84 -4.75
CA ILE A 233 -37.17 24.68 -4.44
C ILE A 233 -36.66 23.95 -3.19
N GLY A 234 -35.35 23.73 -3.06
CA GLY A 234 -34.77 23.04 -1.89
C GLY A 234 -35.04 23.77 -0.57
N LEU A 235 -34.97 25.11 -0.57
CA LEU A 235 -35.27 25.95 0.59
C LEU A 235 -36.76 25.92 0.97
N PHE A 236 -37.66 25.80 -0.01
CA PHE A 236 -39.11 25.75 0.21
C PHE A 236 -39.65 24.38 0.64
N TYR A 237 -38.93 23.29 0.36
CA TYR A 237 -39.36 21.93 0.71
C TYR A 237 -38.68 21.34 1.96
N MET A 238 -37.63 21.98 2.47
CA MET A 238 -36.94 21.57 3.70
C MET A 238 -37.15 22.53 4.89
N GLY A 239 -37.99 23.55 4.74
CA GLY A 239 -38.50 24.39 5.83
C GLY A 239 -39.99 24.19 6.01
#